data_AF-A0A8S8YSQ6-F1
#
_entry.id   AF-A0A8S8YSQ6-F1
#
_cell.length_a   1.000
_cell.length_b   1.000
_cell.length_c   1.000
_cell.angle_alpha   90.00
_cell.angle_beta   90.00
_cell.angle_gamma   90.00
#
_symmetry.space_group_name_H-M   'P 1'
#
loop_
_entity.id
_entity.type
_entity.pdbx_description
1 polymer ?
#
loop_
_entity_poly.entity_id
_entity_poly.type
_entity_poly.pdbx_seq_one_letter_code
_entity_poly.pdbx_strand_id
1 'polypeptide(L)'
;MIDIDPGHFTDYDLEGFWHDRPIPFLFTGFGATRTISAPHMIATLLHHLEINKGQDIMLIGSKGGYLAAIIDRMVGEEGTVTIVEPHEEVRLHTEDRLGVTYALE
;
A
#
# COMPACT_ATOMS: atom_id res chain seq x y z
N MET A 1 14.68 -9.37 10.33
CA MET A 1 13.34 -8.79 10.08
C MET A 1 13.48 -8.10 8.74
N ILE A 2 12.86 -8.62 7.69
CA ILE A 2 12.86 -7.91 6.40
C ILE A 2 11.88 -6.75 6.59
N ASP A 3 12.42 -5.54 6.50
CA ASP A 3 11.68 -4.28 6.63
C ASP A 3 10.95 -4.00 5.31
N ILE A 4 9.73 -3.47 5.37
CA ILE A 4 8.99 -3.10 4.16
C ILE A 4 9.44 -1.68 3.80
N ASP A 5 10.28 -1.56 2.79
CA ASP A 5 10.84 -0.26 2.38
C ASP A 5 9.79 0.55 1.61
N PRO A 6 9.37 1.75 2.10
CA PRO A 6 8.48 2.64 1.34
C PRO A 6 9.05 3.03 -0.03
N GLY A 7 10.38 3.05 -0.19
CA GLY A 7 11.07 3.31 -1.46
C GLY A 7 10.81 2.27 -2.55
N HIS A 8 10.32 1.09 -2.19
CA HIS A 8 9.87 0.11 -3.19
C HIS A 8 8.57 0.55 -3.89
N PHE A 9 7.74 1.35 -3.21
CA PHE A 9 6.39 1.69 -3.66
C PHE A 9 6.29 3.04 -4.38
N THR A 10 7.41 3.75 -4.52
CA THR A 10 7.48 5.07 -5.13
C THR A 10 8.85 5.30 -5.77
N ASP A 11 8.88 5.97 -6.92
CA ASP A 11 10.13 6.42 -7.56
C ASP A 11 10.49 7.87 -7.19
N TYR A 12 9.72 8.47 -6.27
CA TYR A 12 9.91 9.85 -5.80
C TYR A 12 10.72 9.88 -4.50
N ASP A 13 11.20 11.08 -4.16
CA ASP A 13 11.97 11.30 -2.93
C ASP A 13 11.15 10.98 -1.66
N LEU A 14 11.84 10.36 -0.69
CA LEU A 14 11.30 9.93 0.60
C LEU A 14 11.47 10.96 1.70
N GLU A 15 12.16 12.09 1.48
CA GLU A 15 12.36 13.14 2.51
C GLU A 15 11.04 13.52 3.21
N GLY A 16 9.98 13.72 2.43
CA GLY A 16 8.65 14.01 2.96
C GLY A 16 8.11 12.92 3.90
N PHE A 17 8.34 11.65 3.59
CA PHE A 17 7.90 10.52 4.39
C PHE A 17 8.60 10.51 5.75
N TRP A 18 9.92 10.76 5.77
CA TRP A 18 10.70 10.85 7.01
C TRP A 18 10.38 12.09 7.85
N HIS A 19 9.69 13.07 7.28
CA HIS A 19 9.11 14.22 7.97
C HIS A 19 7.62 14.07 8.26
N ASP A 20 7.10 12.84 8.25
CA ASP A 20 5.72 12.51 8.55
C ASP A 20 4.70 13.21 7.63
N ARG A 21 5.01 13.27 6.33
CA ARG A 21 4.15 13.84 5.29
C ARG A 21 3.80 12.79 4.24
N PRO A 22 2.63 12.93 3.58
CA PRO A 22 2.35 12.10 2.41
C PRO A 22 3.34 12.43 1.29
N ILE A 23 3.74 11.39 0.55
CA ILE A 23 4.63 11.51 -0.60
C ILE A 23 3.95 10.99 -1.86
N PRO A 24 4.23 11.55 -3.05
CA PRO A 24 3.70 11.03 -4.29
C PRO A 24 4.22 9.61 -4.56
N PHE A 25 3.40 8.79 -5.23
CA PHE A 25 3.86 7.56 -5.88
C PHE A 25 3.48 7.48 -7.36
N LEU A 26 2.48 8.27 -7.79
CA LEU A 26 2.02 8.27 -9.17
C LEU A 26 1.40 9.63 -9.52
N PHE A 27 1.70 10.13 -10.73
CA PHE A 27 0.96 11.22 -11.37
C PHE A 27 0.17 10.62 -12.52
N THR A 28 -1.15 10.68 -12.44
CA THR A 28 -2.01 10.06 -13.47
C THR A 28 -2.10 10.92 -14.72
N GLY A 29 -2.52 10.32 -15.84
CA GLY A 29 -2.75 11.06 -17.10
C GLY A 29 -3.76 12.22 -16.99
N PHE A 30 -4.60 12.22 -15.96
CA PHE A 30 -5.56 13.30 -15.64
C PHE A 30 -4.96 14.43 -14.77
N GLY A 31 -3.65 14.38 -14.48
CA GLY A 31 -2.95 15.39 -13.68
C GLY A 31 -3.17 15.28 -12.17
N ALA A 32 -3.75 14.18 -11.68
CA ALA A 32 -3.94 13.96 -10.25
C ALA A 32 -2.73 13.24 -9.64
N THR A 33 -2.16 13.82 -8.59
CA THR A 33 -1.13 13.15 -7.78
C THR A 33 -1.79 12.16 -6.82
N ARG A 34 -1.29 10.93 -6.82
CA ARG A 34 -1.62 9.90 -5.82
C ARG A 34 -0.47 9.76 -4.85
N THR A 35 -0.79 9.56 -3.58
CA THR A 35 0.18 9.60 -2.50
C THR A 35 0.14 8.36 -1.61
N ILE A 36 1.31 8.02 -1.08
CA ILE A 36 1.42 7.18 0.10
C ILE A 36 1.06 8.08 1.30
N SER A 37 0.21 7.58 2.19
CA SER A 37 -0.20 8.31 3.39
C SER A 37 1.01 8.61 4.29
N ALA A 38 0.94 9.68 5.07
CA ALA A 38 1.98 9.96 6.08
C ALA A 38 2.14 8.79 7.08
N PRO A 39 3.36 8.53 7.57
CA PRO A 39 3.62 7.50 8.58
C PRO A 39 2.67 7.51 9.79
N HIS A 40 2.36 8.67 10.38
CA HIS A 40 1.46 8.73 11.53
C HIS A 40 0.06 8.24 11.15
N MET A 41 -0.44 8.57 9.96
CA MET A 41 -1.77 8.12 9.51
C MET A 41 -1.81 6.59 9.38
N ILE A 42 -0.74 6.00 8.87
CA ILE A 42 -0.60 4.54 8.74
C ILE A 42 -0.56 3.91 10.13
N ALA A 43 0.29 4.42 11.04
CA ALA A 43 0.40 3.92 12.39
C ALA A 43 -0.92 4.03 13.18
N THR A 44 -1.62 5.17 13.09
CA THR A 44 -2.93 5.38 13.71
C THR A 44 -3.98 4.41 13.16
N LEU A 45 -4.02 4.21 11.84
CA LEU A 45 -4.94 3.25 11.23
C LEU A 45 -4.67 1.83 11.72
N LEU A 46 -3.41 1.38 11.67
CA LEU A 46 -3.02 0.03 12.08
C LEU A 46 -3.29 -0.20 13.57
N HIS A 47 -3.07 0.80 14.41
CA HIS A 47 -3.39 0.75 15.84
C HIS A 47 -4.88 0.48 16.07
N HIS A 48 -5.77 1.14 15.32
CA HIS A 48 -7.21 0.97 15.47
C HIS A 48 -7.77 -0.27 14.75
N LEU A 49 -7.06 -0.82 13.76
CA LEU A 49 -7.50 -1.99 13.02
C LEU A 49 -7.31 -3.30 13.81
N GLU A 50 -6.42 -3.30 14.82
CA GLU A 50 -6.17 -4.43 15.72
C GLU A 50 -5.96 -5.76 14.97
N ILE A 51 -5.06 -5.73 13.98
CA ILE A 51 -4.80 -6.85 13.07
C ILE A 51 -4.25 -8.06 13.85
N ASN A 52 -4.83 -9.22 13.60
CA ASN A 52 -4.40 -10.53 14.10
C ASN A 52 -3.97 -11.44 12.94
N LYS A 53 -3.13 -12.42 13.26
CA LYS A 53 -2.73 -13.46 12.30
C LYS A 53 -3.94 -14.26 11.82
N GLY A 54 -3.95 -14.63 10.54
CA GLY A 54 -5.01 -15.42 9.92
C GLY A 54 -6.27 -14.62 9.59
N GLN A 55 -6.26 -13.29 9.71
CA GLN A 55 -7.41 -12.46 9.32
C GLN A 55 -7.44 -12.21 7.81
N ASP A 56 -8.65 -12.17 7.27
CA ASP A 56 -8.92 -11.67 5.92
C ASP A 56 -9.29 -10.19 5.98
N ILE A 57 -8.53 -9.36 5.26
CA ILE A 57 -8.68 -7.90 5.26
C ILE A 57 -8.93 -7.42 3.83
N MET A 58 -9.96 -6.60 3.65
CA MET A 58 -10.26 -5.93 2.37
C MET A 58 -9.86 -4.46 2.43
N LEU A 59 -8.97 -4.05 1.53
CA LEU A 59 -8.54 -2.67 1.33
C LEU A 59 -9.25 -2.06 0.12
N ILE A 60 -9.97 -0.96 0.35
CA ILE A 60 -10.59 -0.16 -0.70
C ILE A 60 -9.66 1.02 -1.02
N GLY A 61 -9.07 1.00 -2.21
CA GLY A 61 -8.02 1.92 -2.63
C GLY A 61 -6.63 1.39 -2.28
N SER A 62 -5.85 1.08 -3.31
CA SER A 62 -4.54 0.43 -3.19
C SER A 62 -3.44 1.35 -2.65
N LYS A 63 -3.52 2.66 -2.96
CA LYS A 63 -2.52 3.69 -2.60
C LYS A 63 -1.07 3.25 -2.89
N GLY A 64 -0.86 2.57 -4.02
CA GLY A 64 0.44 2.12 -4.46
C GLY A 64 0.95 0.85 -3.78
N GLY A 65 0.17 0.22 -2.89
CA GLY A 65 0.48 -1.10 -2.32
C GLY A 65 1.21 -1.11 -0.97
N TYR A 66 1.76 0.03 -0.51
CA TYR A 66 2.57 0.06 0.72
C TYR A 66 1.80 -0.40 1.97
N LEU A 67 0.58 0.12 2.18
CA LEU A 67 -0.25 -0.30 3.32
C LEU A 67 -0.64 -1.79 3.21
N ALA A 68 -0.93 -2.27 2.00
CA ALA A 68 -1.28 -3.66 1.77
C ALA A 68 -0.13 -4.59 2.14
N ALA A 69 1.10 -4.26 1.75
CA ALA A 69 2.28 -5.03 2.13
C ALA A 69 2.49 -5.10 3.65
N ILE A 70 2.25 -3.99 4.36
CA ILE A 70 2.33 -3.97 5.83
C ILE A 70 1.28 -4.90 6.45
N ILE A 71 0.04 -4.81 5.99
CA ILE A 71 -1.06 -5.62 6.51
C ILE A 71 -0.84 -7.10 6.20
N ASP A 72 -0.42 -7.43 4.97
CA ASP A 72 -0.12 -8.79 4.52
C ASP A 72 0.91 -9.47 5.45
N ARG A 73 1.98 -8.74 5.77
CA ARG A 73 2.98 -9.19 6.74
C ARG A 73 2.42 -9.40 8.16
N MET A 74 1.44 -8.59 8.58
CA MET A 74 0.84 -8.69 9.91
C MET A 74 -0.16 -9.85 10.03
N VAL A 75 -0.97 -10.10 8.99
CA VAL A 75 -1.91 -11.23 8.96
C VAL A 75 -1.19 -12.57 8.74
N GLY A 76 -0.05 -12.57 8.04
CA GLY A 76 0.77 -13.77 7.82
C GLY A 76 0.17 -14.76 6.82
N GLU A 77 0.84 -15.90 6.63
CA GLU A 77 0.54 -16.89 5.57
C GLU A 77 -0.87 -17.50 5.63
N GLU A 78 -1.51 -17.47 6.80
CA GLU A 78 -2.88 -18.00 6.99
C GLU A 78 -3.96 -16.93 6.75
N GLY A 79 -3.58 -15.66 6.57
CA GLY A 79 -4.50 -14.56 6.30
C GLY A 79 -4.42 -14.07 4.86
N THR A 80 -5.35 -13.20 4.48
CA THR A 80 -5.44 -12.68 3.11
C THR A 80 -5.63 -11.18 3.10
N VAL A 81 -4.98 -10.49 2.16
CA VAL A 81 -5.24 -9.08 1.86
C VAL A 81 -5.82 -8.95 0.46
N THR A 82 -7.08 -8.54 0.38
CA THR A 82 -7.78 -8.29 -0.88
C THR A 82 -7.79 -6.79 -1.16
N ILE A 83 -7.31 -6.36 -2.32
CA ILE A 83 -7.27 -4.95 -2.72
C ILE A 83 -8.32 -4.68 -3.80
N VAL A 84 -9.12 -3.64 -3.61
CA VAL A 84 -10.07 -3.12 -4.61
C VAL A 84 -9.57 -1.77 -5.09
N GLU A 85 -9.08 -1.71 -6.33
CA GLU A 85 -8.61 -0.48 -6.98
C GLU A 85 -9.31 -0.25 -8.33
N PRO A 86 -10.25 0.70 -8.42
CA PRO A 86 -10.95 0.97 -9.67
C PRO A 86 -10.11 1.75 -10.68
N HIS A 87 -9.08 2.50 -10.25
CA HIS A 87 -8.28 3.32 -11.17
C HIS A 87 -7.16 2.50 -11.81
N GLU A 88 -7.23 2.31 -13.12
CA GLU A 88 -6.32 1.44 -13.87
C GLU A 88 -4.83 1.75 -13.65
N GLU A 89 -4.40 3.01 -13.83
CA GLU A 89 -2.98 3.36 -13.63
C GLU A 89 -2.49 3.08 -12.20
N VAL A 90 -3.35 3.26 -11.20
CA VAL A 90 -3.01 3.00 -9.79
C VAL A 90 -2.93 1.50 -9.53
N ARG A 91 -3.87 0.74 -10.11
CA ARG A 91 -3.89 -0.72 -10.03
C ARG A 91 -2.63 -1.32 -10.64
N LEU A 92 -2.28 -0.91 -11.87
CA LEU A 92 -1.09 -1.39 -12.57
C LEU A 92 0.20 -1.07 -11.79
N HIS A 93 0.32 0.14 -11.24
CA HIS A 93 1.45 0.49 -10.36
C HIS A 93 1.50 -0.44 -9.13
N THR A 94 0.35 -0.67 -8.49
CA THR A 94 0.27 -1.53 -7.30
C THR A 94 0.65 -2.98 -7.60
N GLU A 95 0.15 -3.54 -8.70
CA GLU A 95 0.46 -4.90 -9.15
C GLU A 95 1.95 -5.08 -9.39
N ASP A 96 2.58 -4.14 -10.10
CA ASP A 96 4.02 -4.11 -10.35
C ASP A 96 4.81 -4.09 -9.03
N ARG A 97 4.46 -3.20 -8.10
CA ARG A 97 5.19 -3.10 -6.81
C ARG A 97 4.96 -4.30 -5.89
N LEU A 98 3.79 -4.91 -5.89
CA LEU A 98 3.55 -6.10 -5.08
C LEU A 98 4.04 -7.39 -5.74
N GLY A 99 4.44 -7.36 -7.01
CA GLY A 99 4.83 -8.56 -7.76
C GLY A 99 3.68 -9.56 -7.94
N VAL A 100 2.44 -9.08 -7.86
CA VAL A 100 1.23 -9.89 -8.03
C VAL A 100 0.74 -9.73 -9.47
N THR A 101 0.73 -10.83 -10.22
CA THR A 101 0.09 -10.91 -11.55
C THR A 101 -1.13 -11.82 -11.41
N TYR A 102 -2.25 -11.43 -12.03
CA TYR A 102 -3.57 -12.07 -11.98
C TYR A 102 -3.60 -13.55 -11.60
N ALA A 103 -4.47 -13.89 -10.63
CA ALA A 103 -5.30 -15.08 -10.79
C ALA A 103 -6.35 -14.73 -11.86
N LEU A 104 -6.15 -15.19 -13.09
CA LEU A 104 -7.18 -15.11 -14.12
C LEU A 104 -8.31 -16.06 -13.69
N GLU A 105 -9.46 -15.51 -13.29
CA GLU A 105 -10.74 -16.23 -13.36
C GLU A 105 -11.39 -16.02 -14.72
#